data_AF-A0A4P7WUR7-F1
#
_entry.id   AF-A0A4P7WUR7-F1
#
_cell.length_a   1.000
_cell.length_b   1.000
_cell.length_c   1.000
_cell.angle_alpha   90.00
_cell.angle_beta   90.00
_cell.angle_gamma   90.00
#
_symmetry.space_group_name_H-M   'P 1'
#
loop_
_entity.id
_entity.type
_entity.pdbx_description
1 polymer ?
#
loop_
_entity_poly.entity_id
_entity_poly.type
_entity_poly.pdbx_seq_one_letter_code
_entity_poly.pdbx_strand_id
1 'polypeptide(L)'
;MKDLIIKNSKAVDCSVFNTVDLEKLTIQASTVAIPSEIGRLTNLKELRLIDNTLTNLPKELFDLDKTFIFFENNKPDAMREIGLLFFDFQWKKITKEQAIIYLFILQNDTDSITKNDISRLYDALDYRIESVRKNAQQLLNKWLPLKRIEENAVIAILGKFDVLSLNDIAHRLDNVSVNYETKITSKTTHVILCNEPNLDTVKLTESKSIISTEQNFLAWLNKTDVQFLSKKNEENEDALDNVSEMLLSNNSENIELAIQMMKTHGVSKRLLGDLFIFFNRDSNNQKYYRKAKNLFKKNAPKELLTFLGGDHGSNYEIYPCNEAFYAFLKETQVMDTMQIAFALCKDLYYSMSKELKKGEEALTALIKNGILDITPLHKIPEELKELKGFSTLICRNHFNKGSAFPYWFSQLPIARLDLYDQGIDLPENFREFKNLTHLCLPTYLEAFPSVITQIPTLEVLEMSMTQFERVPEEIKALSKLRKIMVFREWDDKFEEIKEQKKDFFPTNCNITRVENKYR
;
A
#
# COMPACT_ATOMS: atom_id res chain seq x y z
N MET A 1 -47.61 -14.50 56.37
CA MET A 1 -46.37 -15.19 56.80
C MET A 1 -45.24 -14.22 56.55
N LYS A 2 -44.37 -13.93 57.53
CA LYS A 2 -43.35 -12.86 57.39
C LYS A 2 -42.02 -13.35 56.83
N ASP A 3 -41.60 -14.55 57.19
CA ASP A 3 -40.33 -15.14 56.76
C ASP A 3 -40.63 -16.43 55.98
N LEU A 4 -40.06 -16.59 54.78
CA LEU A 4 -40.19 -17.78 53.93
C LEU A 4 -38.82 -18.25 53.44
N ILE A 5 -38.63 -19.57 53.45
CA ILE A 5 -37.40 -20.22 52.96
C ILE A 5 -37.80 -21.29 51.95
N ILE A 6 -37.25 -21.18 50.73
CA ILE A 6 -37.41 -22.14 49.64
C ILE A 6 -36.05 -22.81 49.43
N LYS A 7 -36.00 -24.15 49.51
CA LYS A 7 -34.77 -24.93 49.34
C LYS A 7 -34.95 -26.06 48.34
N ASN A 8 -33.89 -26.40 47.60
CA ASN A 8 -33.81 -27.54 46.70
C ASN A 8 -34.96 -27.61 45.66
N SER A 9 -35.53 -26.45 45.28
CA SER A 9 -36.68 -26.43 44.37
C SER A 9 -36.26 -26.36 42.91
N LYS A 10 -37.09 -26.96 42.04
CA LYS A 10 -36.99 -26.86 40.58
C LYS A 10 -37.86 -25.75 39.99
N ALA A 11 -38.86 -25.28 40.75
CA ALA A 11 -39.68 -24.10 40.42
C ALA A 11 -40.14 -23.40 41.71
N VAL A 12 -40.32 -22.08 41.69
CA VAL A 12 -41.05 -21.37 42.75
C VAL A 12 -42.48 -21.17 42.23
N ASP A 13 -43.47 -21.59 43.02
CA ASP A 13 -44.87 -21.32 42.70
C ASP A 13 -45.13 -19.81 42.73
N CYS A 14 -45.68 -19.27 41.66
CA CYS A 14 -45.99 -17.85 41.55
C CYS A 14 -46.99 -17.35 42.63
N SER A 15 -47.73 -18.26 43.28
CA SER A 15 -48.59 -17.94 44.42
C SER A 15 -47.83 -17.27 45.58
N VAL A 16 -46.54 -17.61 45.76
CA VAL A 16 -45.65 -17.02 46.77
C VAL A 16 -45.55 -15.51 46.61
N PHE A 17 -45.46 -15.01 45.38
CA PHE A 17 -45.27 -13.59 45.09
C PHE A 17 -46.54 -12.73 45.27
N ASN A 18 -47.68 -13.36 45.58
CA ASN A 18 -48.89 -12.66 45.99
C ASN A 18 -48.98 -12.47 47.53
N THR A 19 -48.00 -12.94 48.29
CA THR A 19 -47.99 -12.80 49.77
C THR A 19 -47.48 -11.42 50.21
N VAL A 20 -48.37 -10.42 50.20
CA VAL A 20 -48.03 -9.01 50.50
C VAL A 20 -47.42 -8.77 51.88
N ASP A 21 -47.58 -9.69 52.85
CA ASP A 21 -47.00 -9.56 54.21
C ASP A 21 -45.57 -10.10 54.35
N LEU A 22 -44.94 -10.58 53.26
CA LEU A 22 -43.63 -11.20 53.32
C LEU A 22 -42.52 -10.16 53.52
N GLU A 23 -41.81 -10.25 54.65
CA GLU A 23 -40.70 -9.37 55.02
C GLU A 23 -39.33 -9.99 54.68
N LYS A 24 -39.20 -11.33 54.68
CA LYS A 24 -37.96 -12.03 54.33
C LYS A 24 -38.19 -13.22 53.42
N LEU A 25 -37.38 -13.34 52.37
CA LEU A 25 -37.37 -14.46 51.44
C LEU A 25 -35.95 -15.00 51.28
N THR A 26 -35.76 -16.29 51.53
CA THR A 26 -34.51 -16.99 51.21
C THR A 26 -34.77 -18.06 50.16
N ILE A 27 -34.05 -18.01 49.04
CA ILE A 27 -34.04 -19.05 48.01
C ILE A 27 -32.65 -19.69 48.05
N GLN A 28 -32.58 -20.97 48.41
CA GLN A 28 -31.32 -21.71 48.53
C GLN A 28 -31.26 -22.97 47.66
N ALA A 29 -30.07 -23.28 47.11
CA ALA A 29 -29.75 -24.55 46.44
C ALA A 29 -30.77 -24.95 45.36
N SER A 30 -31.33 -23.97 44.67
CA SER A 30 -32.44 -24.12 43.73
C SER A 30 -32.02 -23.74 42.31
N THR A 31 -32.62 -24.39 41.32
CA THR A 31 -32.32 -24.16 39.88
C THR A 31 -33.36 -23.24 39.22
N VAL A 32 -33.94 -22.33 40.01
CA VAL A 32 -35.18 -21.63 39.65
C VAL A 32 -34.90 -20.29 38.99
N ALA A 33 -35.51 -20.05 37.83
CA ALA A 33 -35.66 -18.70 37.30
C ALA A 33 -36.60 -17.90 38.21
N ILE A 34 -36.13 -16.77 38.74
CA ILE A 34 -36.98 -15.87 39.53
C ILE A 34 -37.95 -15.20 38.56
N PRO A 35 -39.28 -15.31 38.74
CA PRO A 35 -40.25 -14.74 37.81
C PRO A 35 -40.49 -13.25 38.12
N SER A 36 -41.04 -12.51 37.17
CA SER A 36 -41.24 -11.05 37.28
C SER A 36 -42.22 -10.64 38.37
N GLU A 37 -43.09 -11.54 38.84
CA GLU A 37 -43.96 -11.30 39.99
C GLU A 37 -43.18 -10.99 41.29
N ILE A 38 -41.88 -11.28 41.37
CA ILE A 38 -41.02 -10.90 42.51
C ILE A 38 -41.17 -9.40 42.88
N GLY A 39 -41.37 -8.51 41.89
CA GLY A 39 -41.58 -7.07 42.11
C GLY A 39 -42.87 -6.72 42.86
N ARG A 40 -43.81 -7.66 43.03
CA ARG A 40 -45.03 -7.47 43.83
C ARG A 40 -44.79 -7.52 45.34
N LEU A 41 -43.63 -8.03 45.79
CA LEU A 41 -43.30 -8.16 47.21
C LEU A 41 -42.82 -6.82 47.82
N THR A 42 -43.66 -5.79 47.77
CA THR A 42 -43.30 -4.41 48.15
C THR A 42 -42.98 -4.20 49.63
N ASN A 43 -43.33 -5.15 50.50
CA ASN A 43 -42.98 -5.15 51.93
C ASN A 43 -41.70 -5.95 52.24
N LEU A 44 -41.05 -6.55 51.24
CA LEU A 44 -39.85 -7.36 51.43
C LEU A 44 -38.68 -6.48 51.89
N LYS A 45 -38.06 -6.86 53.00
CA LYS A 45 -36.89 -6.18 53.59
C LYS A 45 -35.60 -6.90 53.26
N GLU A 46 -35.66 -8.22 53.11
CA GLU A 46 -34.49 -9.09 52.93
C GLU A 46 -34.78 -10.18 51.89
N LEU A 47 -33.98 -10.23 50.83
CA LEU A 47 -33.95 -11.30 49.83
C LEU A 47 -32.57 -11.95 49.85
N ARG A 48 -32.48 -13.24 50.17
CA ARG A 48 -31.24 -14.01 50.08
C ARG A 48 -31.31 -15.03 48.96
N LEU A 49 -30.34 -14.98 48.06
CA LEU A 49 -30.12 -15.93 46.99
C LEU A 49 -28.81 -16.67 47.30
N ILE A 50 -28.91 -17.91 47.76
CA ILE A 50 -27.79 -18.69 48.31
C ILE A 50 -27.59 -20.00 47.51
N ASP A 51 -26.37 -20.32 47.08
CA ASP A 51 -26.01 -21.60 46.43
C ASP A 51 -26.87 -21.95 45.17
N ASN A 52 -27.49 -20.98 44.49
CA ASN A 52 -28.38 -21.26 43.34
C ASN A 52 -27.64 -21.27 42.00
N THR A 53 -28.20 -21.95 41.01
CA THR A 53 -27.73 -21.92 39.60
C THR A 53 -28.60 -20.97 38.77
N LEU A 54 -28.49 -19.67 39.04
CA LEU A 54 -29.27 -18.63 38.39
C LEU A 54 -28.67 -18.31 37.02
N THR A 55 -29.44 -18.44 35.95
CA THR A 55 -29.01 -18.02 34.60
C THR A 55 -29.47 -16.62 34.25
N ASN A 56 -30.69 -16.25 34.65
CA ASN A 56 -31.31 -14.96 34.37
C ASN A 56 -32.06 -14.43 35.59
N LEU A 57 -32.13 -13.11 35.71
CA LEU A 57 -32.94 -12.39 36.69
C LEU A 57 -33.95 -11.46 35.99
N PRO A 58 -35.12 -11.22 36.61
CA PRO A 58 -36.11 -10.27 36.10
C PRO A 58 -35.74 -8.84 36.52
N LYS A 59 -35.99 -7.87 35.62
CA LYS A 59 -35.76 -6.44 35.89
C LYS A 59 -36.62 -5.92 37.05
N GLU A 60 -37.73 -6.60 37.35
CA GLU A 60 -38.66 -6.30 38.43
C GLU A 60 -38.02 -6.45 39.83
N LEU A 61 -36.83 -7.06 39.95
CA LEU A 61 -36.01 -6.94 41.17
C LEU A 61 -35.59 -5.49 41.47
N PHE A 62 -35.54 -4.60 40.47
CA PHE A 62 -35.31 -3.16 40.69
C PHE A 62 -36.60 -2.39 41.06
N ASP A 63 -37.76 -3.05 41.16
CA ASP A 63 -38.94 -2.49 41.84
C ASP A 63 -38.82 -2.61 43.37
N LEU A 64 -37.96 -3.51 43.86
CA LEU A 64 -37.71 -3.76 45.28
C LEU A 64 -36.68 -2.78 45.88
N ASP A 65 -36.94 -1.47 45.71
CA ASP A 65 -36.02 -0.36 46.03
C ASP A 65 -35.60 -0.26 47.51
N LYS A 66 -36.35 -0.90 48.41
CA LYS A 66 -36.12 -0.94 49.87
C LYS A 66 -35.62 -2.28 50.39
N THR A 67 -35.46 -3.28 49.51
CA THR A 67 -35.05 -4.63 49.89
C THR A 67 -33.54 -4.78 49.83
N PHE A 68 -32.93 -5.30 50.89
CA PHE A 68 -31.54 -5.77 50.83
C PHE A 68 -31.50 -7.13 50.14
N ILE A 69 -30.76 -7.20 49.03
CA ILE A 69 -30.64 -8.38 48.18
C ILE A 69 -29.21 -8.91 48.32
N PHE A 70 -29.08 -10.14 48.84
CA PHE A 70 -27.80 -10.81 49.07
C PHE A 70 -27.61 -11.94 48.08
N PHE A 71 -26.45 -11.93 47.40
CA PHE A 71 -26.02 -12.98 46.48
C PHE A 71 -24.85 -13.75 47.09
N GLU A 72 -25.11 -14.97 47.56
CA GLU A 72 -24.13 -15.83 48.24
C GLU A 72 -23.94 -17.12 47.40
N ASN A 73 -22.71 -17.46 47.01
CA ASN A 73 -22.35 -18.72 46.30
C ASN A 73 -23.14 -19.07 45.03
N ASN A 74 -23.82 -18.13 44.38
CA ASN A 74 -24.57 -18.41 43.14
C ASN A 74 -23.64 -18.65 41.94
N LYS A 75 -24.10 -19.48 40.99
CA LYS A 75 -23.44 -19.76 39.71
C LYS A 75 -24.33 -19.37 38.52
N PRO A 76 -23.76 -19.00 37.35
CA PRO A 76 -22.34 -18.93 37.03
C PRO A 76 -21.66 -17.69 37.63
N ASP A 77 -20.34 -17.56 37.49
CA ASP A 77 -19.54 -16.51 38.13
C ASP A 77 -20.00 -15.07 37.80
N ALA A 78 -20.66 -14.87 36.66
CA ALA A 78 -21.32 -13.60 36.28
C ALA A 78 -22.34 -13.10 37.33
N MET A 79 -22.93 -13.99 38.15
CA MET A 79 -23.81 -13.62 39.25
C MET A 79 -23.10 -12.78 40.33
N ARG A 80 -21.76 -12.83 40.41
CA ARG A 80 -20.97 -11.93 41.26
C ARG A 80 -21.04 -10.48 40.77
N GLU A 81 -20.97 -10.26 39.46
CA GLU A 81 -21.07 -8.92 38.86
C GLU A 81 -22.49 -8.39 38.95
N ILE A 82 -23.50 -9.25 38.76
CA ILE A 82 -24.91 -8.89 38.99
C ILE A 82 -25.14 -8.50 40.46
N GLY A 83 -24.53 -9.20 41.42
CA GLY A 83 -24.57 -8.80 42.83
C GLY A 83 -23.92 -7.42 43.10
N LEU A 84 -22.81 -7.11 42.42
CA LEU A 84 -22.17 -5.79 42.49
C LEU A 84 -23.02 -4.67 41.86
N LEU A 85 -23.80 -4.99 40.82
CA LEU A 85 -24.75 -4.09 40.18
C LEU A 85 -25.92 -3.76 41.11
N PHE A 86 -26.54 -4.76 41.73
CA PHE A 86 -27.60 -4.56 42.73
C PHE A 86 -27.10 -3.75 43.94
N PHE A 87 -25.86 -4.00 44.39
CA PHE A 87 -25.23 -3.20 45.43
C PHE A 87 -25.10 -1.72 45.04
N ASP A 88 -24.66 -1.40 43.81
CA ASP A 88 -24.54 0.00 43.38
C ASP A 88 -25.90 0.70 43.24
N PHE A 89 -26.93 -0.03 42.80
CA PHE A 89 -28.30 0.46 42.75
C PHE A 89 -28.86 0.75 44.15
N GLN A 90 -28.75 -0.20 45.09
CA GLN A 90 -29.20 -0.05 46.49
C GLN A 90 -28.51 1.13 47.19
N TRP A 91 -27.22 1.34 46.91
CA TRP A 91 -26.45 2.47 47.41
C TRP A 91 -26.56 3.74 46.56
N LYS A 92 -27.55 3.81 45.65
CA LYS A 92 -27.93 4.98 44.84
C LYS A 92 -26.80 5.58 44.00
N LYS A 93 -25.86 4.77 43.55
CA LYS A 93 -24.74 5.20 42.67
C LYS A 93 -25.12 5.25 41.20
N ILE A 94 -26.18 4.54 40.82
CA ILE A 94 -26.73 4.46 39.46
C ILE A 94 -28.25 4.60 39.53
N THR A 95 -28.88 5.08 38.45
CA THR A 95 -30.35 5.13 38.37
C THR A 95 -30.95 3.75 38.12
N LYS A 96 -32.26 3.63 38.30
CA LYS A 96 -33.01 2.40 37.99
C LYS A 96 -32.89 2.02 36.52
N GLU A 97 -32.97 3.00 35.64
CA GLU A 97 -32.91 2.81 34.19
C GLU A 97 -31.50 2.37 33.76
N GLN A 98 -30.44 2.93 34.36
CA GLN A 98 -29.07 2.45 34.17
C GLN A 98 -28.94 1.00 34.65
N ALA A 99 -29.41 0.69 35.87
CA ALA A 99 -29.32 -0.64 36.45
C ALA A 99 -30.03 -1.72 35.60
N ILE A 100 -31.20 -1.41 35.05
CA ILE A 100 -31.93 -2.30 34.12
C ILE A 100 -31.11 -2.59 32.86
N ILE A 101 -30.55 -1.57 32.22
CA ILE A 101 -29.73 -1.76 31.01
C ILE A 101 -28.45 -2.55 31.34
N TYR A 102 -27.79 -2.27 32.46
CA TYR A 102 -26.57 -2.99 32.86
C TYR A 102 -26.86 -4.46 33.20
N LEU A 103 -28.04 -4.76 33.74
CA LEU A 103 -28.49 -6.13 33.98
C LEU A 103 -28.67 -6.90 32.66
N PHE A 104 -29.33 -6.29 31.67
CA PHE A 104 -29.47 -6.88 30.33
C PHE A 104 -28.10 -7.12 29.66
N ILE A 105 -27.17 -6.17 29.80
CA ILE A 105 -25.79 -6.29 29.29
C ILE A 105 -25.03 -7.47 29.94
N LEU A 106 -25.19 -7.68 31.26
CA LEU A 106 -24.57 -8.81 31.98
C LEU A 106 -25.23 -10.15 31.64
N GLN A 107 -26.54 -10.16 31.37
CA GLN A 107 -27.29 -11.35 30.95
C GLN A 107 -27.21 -11.63 29.44
N ASN A 108 -26.53 -10.76 28.67
CA ASN A 108 -26.47 -10.80 27.20
C ASN A 108 -27.86 -10.76 26.52
N ASP A 109 -28.85 -10.12 27.16
CA ASP A 109 -30.17 -9.85 26.59
C ASP A 109 -30.12 -8.56 25.76
N THR A 110 -29.64 -8.67 24.52
CA THR A 110 -29.55 -7.52 23.61
C THR A 110 -30.90 -7.12 23.02
N ASP A 111 -31.90 -7.98 23.07
CA ASP A 111 -33.22 -7.73 22.46
C ASP A 111 -34.06 -6.79 23.33
N SER A 112 -33.83 -6.79 24.65
CA SER A 112 -34.40 -5.82 25.59
C SER A 112 -33.74 -4.42 25.56
N ILE A 113 -32.67 -4.21 24.79
CA ILE A 113 -31.95 -2.92 24.70
C ILE A 113 -32.24 -2.25 23.36
N THR A 114 -32.67 -0.98 23.38
CA THR A 114 -33.06 -0.25 22.17
C THR A 114 -32.12 0.91 21.84
N LYS A 115 -32.25 1.50 20.64
CA LYS A 115 -31.52 2.73 20.28
C LYS A 115 -31.84 3.93 21.17
N ASN A 116 -32.99 3.93 21.86
CA ASN A 116 -33.34 4.99 22.82
C ASN A 116 -32.50 4.89 24.11
N ASP A 117 -31.82 3.76 24.34
CA ASP A 117 -30.97 3.50 25.51
C ASP A 117 -29.50 3.85 25.26
N ILE A 118 -29.16 4.41 24.08
CA ILE A 118 -27.77 4.65 23.68
C ILE A 118 -27.02 5.58 24.65
N SER A 119 -27.70 6.53 25.29
CA SER A 119 -27.10 7.37 26.34
C SER A 119 -26.66 6.56 27.57
N ARG A 120 -27.42 5.52 27.92
CA ARG A 120 -27.10 4.60 29.04
C ARG A 120 -25.98 3.64 28.66
N LEU A 121 -25.86 3.31 27.36
CA LEU A 121 -24.70 2.58 26.84
C LEU A 121 -23.42 3.43 26.88
N TYR A 122 -23.52 4.76 26.76
CA TYR A 122 -22.38 5.65 27.00
C TYR A 122 -21.98 5.67 28.48
N ASP A 123 -22.94 5.85 29.39
CA ASP A 123 -22.69 5.75 30.84
C ASP A 123 -22.06 4.39 31.23
N ALA A 124 -22.47 3.30 30.54
CA ALA A 124 -21.96 1.96 30.76
C ALA A 124 -20.46 1.81 30.46
N LEU A 125 -19.87 2.66 29.60
CA LEU A 125 -18.44 2.63 29.26
C LEU A 125 -17.54 3.15 30.39
N ASP A 126 -18.09 3.93 31.34
CA ASP A 126 -17.39 4.39 32.55
C ASP A 126 -17.78 3.59 33.80
N TYR A 127 -18.66 2.60 33.65
CA TYR A 127 -19.13 1.81 34.79
C TYR A 127 -18.06 0.82 35.29
N ARG A 128 -17.94 0.68 36.62
CA ARG A 128 -16.84 -0.05 37.26
C ARG A 128 -16.73 -1.53 36.90
N ILE A 129 -17.82 -2.16 36.48
CA ILE A 129 -17.86 -3.58 36.12
C ILE A 129 -17.34 -3.77 34.68
N GLU A 130 -16.26 -4.52 34.52
CA GLU A 130 -15.54 -4.66 33.24
C GLU A 130 -16.38 -5.34 32.16
N SER A 131 -17.13 -6.39 32.50
CA SER A 131 -18.03 -7.06 31.56
C SER A 131 -19.12 -6.13 31.03
N VAL A 132 -19.61 -5.19 31.86
CA VAL A 132 -20.56 -4.16 31.39
C VAL A 132 -19.92 -3.25 30.35
N ARG A 133 -18.71 -2.74 30.61
CA ARG A 133 -17.96 -1.91 29.64
C ARG A 133 -17.75 -2.65 28.32
N LYS A 134 -17.24 -3.88 28.38
CA LYS A 134 -16.93 -4.72 27.20
C LYS A 134 -18.17 -5.04 26.37
N ASN A 135 -19.25 -5.49 27.00
CA ASN A 135 -20.48 -5.86 26.29
C ASN A 135 -21.22 -4.60 25.76
N ALA A 136 -21.19 -3.48 26.48
CA ALA A 136 -21.69 -2.19 25.98
C ALA A 136 -20.93 -1.75 24.72
N GLN A 137 -19.59 -1.82 24.74
CA GLN A 137 -18.74 -1.48 23.61
C GLN A 137 -19.03 -2.34 22.37
N GLN A 138 -19.28 -3.64 22.54
CA GLN A 138 -19.70 -4.54 21.44
C GLN A 138 -21.04 -4.13 20.83
N LEU A 139 -22.03 -3.78 21.66
CA LEU A 139 -23.35 -3.35 21.19
C LEU A 139 -23.28 -2.00 20.47
N LEU A 140 -22.55 -1.03 21.04
CA LEU A 140 -22.28 0.26 20.42
C LEU A 140 -21.54 0.10 19.08
N ASN A 141 -20.59 -0.84 18.98
CA ASN A 141 -19.85 -1.08 17.74
C ASN A 141 -20.77 -1.49 16.57
N LYS A 142 -21.83 -2.26 16.86
CA LYS A 142 -22.87 -2.65 15.89
C LYS A 142 -23.79 -1.48 15.50
N TRP A 143 -23.99 -0.50 16.39
CA TRP A 143 -24.98 0.58 16.21
C TRP A 143 -24.37 1.91 15.73
N LEU A 144 -23.08 2.12 15.96
CA LEU A 144 -22.33 3.34 15.63
C LEU A 144 -21.22 3.06 14.61
N PRO A 145 -21.56 2.64 13.37
CA PRO A 145 -20.58 2.45 12.32
C PRO A 145 -19.88 3.77 11.99
N LEU A 146 -18.55 3.72 11.88
CA LEU A 146 -17.76 4.89 11.52
C LEU A 146 -18.14 5.37 10.12
N LYS A 147 -18.58 6.63 10.01
CA LYS A 147 -18.81 7.29 8.73
C LYS A 147 -17.48 7.77 8.13
N ARG A 148 -17.53 8.31 6.91
CA ARG A 148 -16.34 8.82 6.23
C ARG A 148 -15.68 9.94 7.05
N ILE A 149 -14.43 9.73 7.44
CA ILE A 149 -13.52 10.78 7.90
C ILE A 149 -12.99 11.51 6.66
N GLU A 150 -12.98 12.84 6.72
CA GLU A 150 -12.49 13.73 5.65
C GLU A 150 -11.11 14.29 5.97
N GLU A 151 -10.43 14.84 4.97
CA GLU A 151 -9.14 15.50 5.17
C GLU A 151 -9.31 16.74 6.06
N ASN A 152 -8.36 17.00 6.98
CA ASN A 152 -8.43 18.03 8.01
C ASN A 152 -9.54 17.83 9.07
N ALA A 153 -10.18 16.65 9.13
CA ALA A 153 -11.06 16.29 10.23
C ALA A 153 -10.35 16.38 11.58
N VAL A 154 -11.10 16.78 12.61
CA VAL A 154 -10.65 16.73 14.02
C VAL A 154 -11.41 15.63 14.73
N ILE A 155 -10.68 14.65 15.29
CA ILE A 155 -11.21 13.49 15.98
C ILE A 155 -10.95 13.62 17.48
N ALA A 156 -11.99 13.64 18.30
CA ALA A 156 -11.84 13.49 19.75
C ALA A 156 -11.73 12.01 20.11
N ILE A 157 -10.59 11.58 20.65
CA ILE A 157 -10.39 10.22 21.16
C ILE A 157 -10.56 10.27 22.68
N LEU A 158 -11.57 9.57 23.20
CA LEU A 158 -11.95 9.62 24.61
C LEU A 158 -11.74 8.25 25.26
N GLY A 159 -10.91 8.22 26.30
CA GLY A 159 -10.60 7.02 27.09
C GLY A 159 -9.23 6.42 26.81
N LYS A 160 -9.05 5.21 27.33
CA LYS A 160 -7.85 4.38 27.16
C LYS A 160 -8.01 3.53 25.91
N PHE A 161 -6.99 3.59 25.07
CA PHE A 161 -6.87 2.77 23.88
C PHE A 161 -6.12 1.50 24.26
N ASP A 162 -6.73 0.32 24.11
CA ASP A 162 -6.19 -0.91 24.69
C ASP A 162 -5.13 -1.57 23.77
N VAL A 163 -5.09 -1.20 22.48
CA VAL A 163 -4.31 -1.91 21.43
C VAL A 163 -3.09 -1.13 20.91
N LEU A 164 -3.12 0.21 20.94
CA LEU A 164 -2.11 1.09 20.33
C LEU A 164 -1.81 2.26 21.27
N SER A 165 -0.57 2.78 21.24
CA SER A 165 -0.28 4.03 21.94
C SER A 165 -0.87 5.24 21.19
N LEU A 166 -1.10 6.33 21.92
CA LEU A 166 -1.52 7.59 21.30
C LEU A 166 -0.48 8.13 20.29
N ASN A 167 0.80 7.79 20.44
CA ASN A 167 1.85 8.16 19.50
C ASN A 167 1.73 7.39 18.18
N ASP A 168 1.42 6.08 18.24
CA ASP A 168 1.18 5.27 17.04
C ASP A 168 -0.04 5.79 16.28
N ILE A 169 -1.10 6.15 17.01
CA ILE A 169 -2.31 6.73 16.43
C ILE A 169 -2.00 8.11 15.80
N ALA A 170 -1.27 8.98 16.50
CA ALA A 170 -0.85 10.28 15.98
C ALA A 170 -0.12 10.15 14.65
N HIS A 171 0.93 9.34 14.59
CA HIS A 171 1.71 9.11 13.38
C HIS A 171 0.86 8.60 12.21
N ARG A 172 -0.09 7.69 12.49
CA ARG A 172 -0.98 7.12 11.47
C ARG A 172 -2.05 8.11 10.98
N LEU A 173 -2.47 9.07 11.82
CA LEU A 173 -3.42 10.13 11.48
C LEU A 173 -2.76 11.31 10.75
N ASP A 174 -1.53 11.69 11.12
CA ASP A 174 -0.71 12.67 10.39
C ASP A 174 -0.54 12.23 8.93
N ASN A 175 -0.30 10.93 8.72
CA ASN A 175 -0.23 10.27 7.43
C ASN A 175 -1.54 10.32 6.60
N VAL A 176 -2.62 10.94 7.07
CA VAL A 176 -3.84 11.25 6.29
C VAL A 176 -4.38 12.67 6.52
N SER A 177 -3.55 13.58 7.03
CA SER A 177 -3.94 14.97 7.33
C SER A 177 -5.14 15.06 8.28
N VAL A 178 -5.27 14.13 9.24
CA VAL A 178 -6.35 14.12 10.23
C VAL A 178 -5.77 14.49 11.59
N ASN A 179 -6.38 15.45 12.27
CA ASN A 179 -5.97 15.87 13.60
C ASN A 179 -6.74 15.09 14.67
N TYR A 180 -6.13 14.88 15.84
CA TYR A 180 -6.84 14.34 17.01
C TYR A 180 -6.69 15.23 18.25
N GLU A 181 -7.69 15.15 19.13
CA GLU A 181 -7.75 15.83 20.41
C GLU A 181 -8.20 14.82 21.48
N THR A 182 -7.85 15.04 22.75
CA THR A 182 -8.29 14.18 23.88
C THR A 182 -9.57 14.67 24.56
N LYS A 183 -10.27 15.63 23.94
CA LYS A 183 -11.48 16.30 24.44
C LYS A 183 -12.38 16.69 23.27
N ILE A 184 -13.68 16.81 23.52
CA ILE A 184 -14.63 17.36 22.55
C ILE A 184 -14.50 18.89 22.54
N THR A 185 -14.31 19.49 21.37
CA THR A 185 -14.24 20.93 21.12
C THR A 185 -15.24 21.33 20.03
N SER A 186 -15.39 22.63 19.77
CA SER A 186 -16.26 23.14 18.69
C SER A 186 -15.81 22.77 17.28
N LYS A 187 -14.58 22.25 17.12
CA LYS A 187 -14.04 21.76 15.85
C LYS A 187 -14.21 20.25 15.66
N THR A 188 -14.54 19.51 16.72
CA THR A 188 -14.61 18.04 16.70
C THR A 188 -15.66 17.55 15.70
N THR A 189 -15.19 16.89 14.64
CA THR A 189 -16.04 16.29 13.61
C THR A 189 -16.49 14.88 13.98
N HIS A 190 -15.63 14.12 14.67
CA HIS A 190 -15.85 12.73 15.07
C HIS A 190 -15.45 12.52 16.53
N VAL A 191 -16.16 11.65 17.24
CA VAL A 191 -15.80 11.21 18.59
C VAL A 191 -15.61 9.70 18.58
N ILE A 192 -14.45 9.23 19.03
CA ILE A 192 -14.15 7.81 19.19
C ILE A 192 -14.21 7.49 20.67
N LEU A 193 -15.14 6.60 21.03
CA LEU A 193 -15.32 6.08 22.38
C LEU A 193 -14.45 4.84 22.56
N CYS A 194 -13.47 4.94 23.46
CA CYS A 194 -12.62 3.84 23.90
C CYS A 194 -13.04 3.39 25.32
N ASN A 195 -12.21 2.58 25.98
CA ASN A 195 -12.48 2.06 27.32
C ASN A 195 -12.28 3.16 28.40
N GLU A 196 -13.17 3.25 29.40
CA GLU A 196 -13.16 4.31 30.44
C GLU A 196 -13.01 5.74 29.86
N PRO A 197 -13.95 6.17 28.99
CA PRO A 197 -13.87 7.44 28.26
C PRO A 197 -14.01 8.72 29.11
N ASN A 198 -14.40 8.60 30.37
CA ASN A 198 -14.65 9.68 31.32
C ASN A 198 -15.60 10.75 30.74
N LEU A 199 -16.79 10.29 30.35
CA LEU A 199 -17.71 11.05 29.52
C LEU A 199 -18.48 12.13 30.26
N ASP A 200 -18.41 13.33 29.68
CA ASP A 200 -19.47 14.32 29.82
C ASP A 200 -20.56 14.00 28.79
N THR A 201 -21.54 13.17 29.18
CA THR A 201 -22.59 12.69 28.27
C THR A 201 -23.53 13.80 27.78
N VAL A 202 -23.63 14.93 28.51
CA VAL A 202 -24.31 16.14 28.05
C VAL A 202 -23.56 16.73 26.85
N LYS A 203 -22.26 17.00 26.99
CA LYS A 203 -21.45 17.49 25.85
C LYS A 203 -21.43 16.52 24.66
N LEU A 204 -21.41 15.21 24.92
CA LEU A 204 -21.44 14.21 23.86
C LEU A 204 -22.76 14.25 23.07
N THR A 205 -23.90 14.33 23.77
CA THR A 205 -25.24 14.36 23.14
C THR A 205 -25.58 15.70 22.49
N GLU A 206 -25.03 16.81 22.99
CA GLU A 206 -25.14 18.14 22.37
C GLU A 206 -24.19 18.32 21.16
N SER A 207 -23.14 17.50 21.05
CA SER A 207 -22.22 17.55 19.92
C SER A 207 -22.93 17.14 18.61
N LYS A 208 -22.67 17.90 17.53
CA LYS A 208 -23.07 17.49 16.16
C LYS A 208 -22.10 16.47 15.54
N SER A 209 -21.18 15.95 16.34
CA SER A 209 -20.07 15.10 15.91
C SER A 209 -20.55 13.67 15.61
N ILE A 210 -19.85 12.99 14.72
CA ILE A 210 -20.12 11.58 14.39
C ILE A 210 -19.46 10.70 15.46
N ILE A 211 -20.28 10.06 16.29
CA ILE A 211 -19.81 9.16 17.36
C ILE A 211 -19.58 7.76 16.79
N SER A 212 -18.46 7.13 17.15
CA SER A 212 -18.13 5.73 16.85
C SER A 212 -17.26 5.12 17.96
N THR A 213 -16.88 3.86 17.78
CA THR A 213 -16.15 3.02 18.74
C THR A 213 -14.70 2.80 18.32
N GLU A 214 -13.84 2.49 19.30
CA GLU A 214 -12.44 2.08 19.09
C GLU A 214 -12.28 1.01 17.99
N GLN A 215 -13.10 -0.05 18.01
CA GLN A 215 -13.01 -1.15 17.03
C GLN A 215 -13.35 -0.70 15.60
N ASN A 216 -14.38 0.13 15.41
CA ASN A 216 -14.73 0.67 14.09
C ASN A 216 -13.66 1.67 13.60
N PHE A 217 -13.09 2.46 14.50
CA PHE A 217 -11.97 3.36 14.22
C PHE A 217 -10.70 2.58 13.82
N LEU A 218 -10.32 1.54 14.56
CA LEU A 218 -9.21 0.65 14.23
C LEU A 218 -9.39 -0.03 12.86
N ALA A 219 -10.59 -0.49 12.55
CA ALA A 219 -10.89 -1.09 11.24
C ALA A 219 -10.67 -0.09 10.08
N TRP A 220 -11.04 1.18 10.27
CA TRP A 220 -10.74 2.25 9.32
C TRP A 220 -9.25 2.59 9.27
N LEU A 221 -8.60 2.77 10.43
CA LEU A 221 -7.19 3.15 10.53
C LEU A 221 -6.30 2.08 9.88
N ASN A 222 -6.57 0.79 10.11
CA ASN A 222 -5.84 -0.32 9.47
C ASN A 222 -6.05 -0.36 7.95
N LYS A 223 -7.26 -0.09 7.46
CA LYS A 223 -7.53 0.02 6.02
C LYS A 223 -6.80 1.21 5.36
N THR A 224 -6.55 2.26 6.14
CA THR A 224 -5.85 3.47 5.74
C THR A 224 -4.33 3.31 5.76
N ASP A 225 -3.77 2.63 6.77
CA ASP A 225 -2.35 2.24 6.84
C ASP A 225 -1.94 1.34 5.68
N VAL A 226 -2.82 0.41 5.31
CA VAL A 226 -2.60 -0.48 4.18
C VAL A 226 -2.21 0.33 2.94
N GLN A 227 -2.71 1.55 2.72
CA GLN A 227 -2.33 2.41 1.58
C GLN A 227 -0.90 3.02 1.65
N PHE A 228 0.06 2.38 2.34
CA PHE A 228 1.45 2.83 2.50
C PHE A 228 2.14 3.24 1.18
N LEU A 229 2.00 2.45 0.11
CA LEU A 229 2.58 2.78 -1.21
C LEU A 229 1.86 3.92 -1.93
N SER A 230 0.76 4.46 -1.39
CA SER A 230 -0.02 5.56 -2.02
C SER A 230 0.39 6.95 -1.54
N LYS A 231 1.17 7.03 -0.45
CA LYS A 231 1.53 8.27 0.25
C LYS A 231 2.87 8.82 -0.23
N LYS A 232 3.13 10.11 0.01
CA LYS A 232 4.31 10.83 -0.46
C LYS A 232 5.20 11.22 0.74
N ASN A 233 5.94 10.24 1.26
CA ASN A 233 6.74 10.35 2.47
C ASN A 233 8.15 9.81 2.21
N GLU A 234 9.20 10.46 2.72
CA GLU A 234 10.59 10.03 2.53
C GLU A 234 10.84 8.58 3.01
N GLU A 235 10.08 8.11 4.01
CA GLU A 235 10.18 6.77 4.59
C GLU A 235 9.70 5.62 3.67
N ASN A 236 9.04 5.91 2.54
CA ASN A 236 8.53 4.86 1.64
C ASN A 236 9.27 4.75 0.29
N GLU A 237 10.26 5.61 0.00
CA GLU A 237 10.96 5.60 -1.29
C GLU A 237 11.70 4.27 -1.55
N ASP A 238 12.40 3.71 -0.57
CA ASP A 238 13.05 2.38 -0.69
C ASP A 238 12.03 1.28 -1.03
N ALA A 239 10.80 1.36 -0.49
CA ALA A 239 9.75 0.40 -0.79
C ALA A 239 9.15 0.60 -2.20
N LEU A 240 9.09 1.86 -2.68
CA LEU A 240 8.69 2.19 -4.04
C LEU A 240 9.74 1.70 -5.05
N ASP A 241 11.04 1.87 -4.76
CA ASP A 241 12.16 1.35 -5.56
C ASP A 241 12.06 -0.17 -5.73
N ASN A 242 11.97 -0.91 -4.62
CA ASN A 242 11.86 -2.37 -4.63
C ASN A 242 10.63 -2.86 -5.43
N VAL A 243 9.46 -2.22 -5.27
CA VAL A 243 8.24 -2.58 -6.02
C VAL A 243 8.41 -2.28 -7.52
N SER A 244 9.08 -1.18 -7.87
CA SER A 244 9.39 -0.79 -9.25
C SER A 244 10.32 -1.79 -9.93
N GLU A 245 11.44 -2.14 -9.28
CA GLU A 245 12.40 -3.14 -9.78
C GLU A 245 11.73 -4.51 -9.98
N MET A 246 10.93 -4.95 -9.00
CA MET A 246 10.23 -6.23 -9.09
C MET A 246 9.21 -6.26 -10.24
N LEU A 247 8.47 -5.17 -10.46
CA LEU A 247 7.51 -5.03 -11.56
C LEU A 247 8.19 -5.04 -12.93
N LEU A 248 9.33 -4.35 -13.07
CA LEU A 248 10.05 -4.20 -14.34
C LEU A 248 11.05 -5.34 -14.62
N SER A 249 11.23 -6.27 -13.69
CA SER A 249 12.07 -7.46 -13.82
C SER A 249 11.50 -8.50 -14.80
N ASN A 250 12.36 -9.40 -15.30
CA ASN A 250 11.94 -10.53 -16.14
C ASN A 250 11.41 -11.74 -15.33
N ASN A 251 11.31 -11.64 -13.98
CA ASN A 251 10.86 -12.75 -13.14
C ASN A 251 9.35 -12.67 -12.88
N SER A 252 8.62 -13.70 -13.34
CA SER A 252 7.18 -13.80 -13.20
C SER A 252 6.64 -13.82 -11.75
N GLU A 253 7.44 -14.28 -10.79
CA GLU A 253 7.10 -14.27 -9.36
C GLU A 253 7.23 -12.85 -8.78
N ASN A 254 8.32 -12.15 -9.12
CA ASN A 254 8.51 -10.75 -8.74
C ASN A 254 7.40 -9.85 -9.32
N ILE A 255 7.02 -10.05 -10.58
CA ILE A 255 5.93 -9.31 -11.24
C ILE A 255 4.59 -9.56 -10.51
N GLU A 256 4.23 -10.81 -10.21
CA GLU A 256 2.99 -11.12 -9.49
C GLU A 256 3.00 -10.54 -8.07
N LEU A 257 4.14 -10.62 -7.37
CA LEU A 257 4.32 -10.07 -6.03
C LEU A 257 4.25 -8.53 -6.02
N ALA A 258 4.89 -7.84 -6.97
CA ALA A 258 4.78 -6.39 -7.13
C ALA A 258 3.32 -5.96 -7.42
N ILE A 259 2.64 -6.66 -8.33
CA ILE A 259 1.21 -6.46 -8.63
C ILE A 259 0.33 -6.72 -7.40
N GLN A 260 0.69 -7.68 -6.54
CA GLN A 260 -0.02 -7.95 -5.29
C GLN A 260 0.27 -6.87 -4.23
N MET A 261 1.52 -6.43 -4.08
CA MET A 261 1.92 -5.34 -3.20
C MET A 261 1.21 -4.03 -3.58
N MET A 262 1.09 -3.72 -4.87
CA MET A 262 0.32 -2.56 -5.36
C MET A 262 -1.21 -2.70 -5.20
N LYS A 263 -1.76 -3.92 -5.31
CA LYS A 263 -3.20 -4.15 -5.05
C LYS A 263 -3.56 -4.00 -3.59
N THR A 264 -2.73 -4.55 -2.72
CA THR A 264 -2.91 -4.48 -1.27
C THR A 264 -2.61 -3.07 -0.81
N HIS A 265 -1.40 -2.56 -1.08
CA HIS A 265 -0.89 -1.34 -0.46
C HIS A 265 -1.11 -0.04 -1.26
N GLY A 266 -1.86 -0.14 -2.35
CA GLY A 266 -2.16 0.98 -3.25
C GLY A 266 -1.00 1.35 -4.17
N VAL A 267 -1.17 2.45 -4.89
CA VAL A 267 -0.32 2.82 -6.03
C VAL A 267 0.00 4.32 -5.93
N SER A 268 1.27 4.67 -5.67
CA SER A 268 1.73 6.06 -5.74
C SER A 268 1.64 6.58 -7.17
N LYS A 269 1.64 7.92 -7.30
CA LYS A 269 1.85 8.58 -8.59
C LYS A 269 3.08 8.03 -9.32
N ARG A 270 4.19 7.82 -8.60
CA ARG A 270 5.44 7.25 -9.11
C ARG A 270 5.22 5.89 -9.79
N LEU A 271 4.57 4.94 -9.11
CA LEU A 271 4.28 3.60 -9.63
C LEU A 271 3.26 3.57 -10.79
N LEU A 272 2.51 4.66 -11.06
CA LEU A 272 1.69 4.75 -12.27
C LEU A 272 2.56 4.78 -13.54
N GLY A 273 3.75 5.40 -13.49
CA GLY A 273 4.71 5.39 -14.59
C GLY A 273 5.21 3.98 -14.89
N ASP A 274 5.62 3.25 -13.84
CA ASP A 274 6.15 1.88 -13.99
C ASP A 274 5.07 0.91 -14.46
N LEU A 275 3.83 1.04 -13.99
CA LEU A 275 2.68 0.30 -14.53
C LEU A 275 2.46 0.61 -16.03
N PHE A 276 2.53 1.88 -16.43
CA PHE A 276 2.38 2.29 -17.83
C PHE A 276 3.49 1.72 -18.72
N ILE A 277 4.74 1.75 -18.25
CA ILE A 277 5.88 1.15 -18.95
C ILE A 277 5.66 -0.37 -19.10
N PHE A 278 5.33 -1.05 -18.00
CA PHE A 278 5.19 -2.50 -17.95
C PHE A 278 4.20 -3.04 -19.00
N PHE A 279 2.96 -2.53 -19.03
CA PHE A 279 1.95 -3.07 -19.95
C PHE A 279 2.13 -2.62 -21.41
N ASN A 280 2.95 -1.60 -21.69
CA ASN A 280 3.31 -1.23 -23.07
C ASN A 280 4.55 -1.97 -23.59
N ARG A 281 5.47 -2.37 -22.70
CA ARG A 281 6.67 -3.15 -23.04
C ARG A 281 6.36 -4.63 -23.30
N ASP A 282 5.58 -5.27 -22.44
CA ASP A 282 5.28 -6.71 -22.52
C ASP A 282 3.79 -6.96 -22.88
N SER A 283 3.46 -6.69 -24.14
CA SER A 283 2.14 -6.99 -24.71
C SER A 283 1.92 -8.49 -24.97
N ASN A 284 2.99 -9.29 -24.96
CA ASN A 284 2.94 -10.73 -25.20
C ASN A 284 2.48 -11.50 -23.95
N ASN A 285 2.84 -11.05 -22.75
CA ASN A 285 2.44 -11.69 -21.50
C ASN A 285 1.04 -11.26 -21.02
N GLN A 286 0.01 -11.76 -21.71
CA GLN A 286 -1.40 -11.39 -21.45
C GLN A 286 -1.87 -11.56 -19.99
N LYS A 287 -1.24 -12.45 -19.20
CA LYS A 287 -1.59 -12.68 -17.78
C LYS A 287 -1.32 -11.43 -16.93
N TYR A 288 -0.12 -10.85 -17.03
CA TYR A 288 0.28 -9.70 -16.23
C TYR A 288 -0.15 -8.38 -16.86
N TYR A 289 -0.13 -8.29 -18.21
CA TYR A 289 -0.64 -7.15 -18.97
C TYR A 289 -2.02 -6.67 -18.47
N ARG A 290 -3.00 -7.59 -18.38
CA ARG A 290 -4.37 -7.25 -17.95
C ARG A 290 -4.42 -6.79 -16.49
N LYS A 291 -3.60 -7.38 -15.62
CA LYS A 291 -3.53 -7.02 -14.18
C LYS A 291 -2.95 -5.62 -14.00
N ALA A 292 -1.83 -5.31 -14.66
CA ALA A 292 -1.17 -4.00 -14.59
C ALA A 292 -2.01 -2.90 -15.24
N LYS A 293 -2.58 -3.14 -16.43
CA LYS A 293 -3.46 -2.19 -17.12
C LYS A 293 -4.71 -1.83 -16.30
N ASN A 294 -5.31 -2.81 -15.62
CA ASN A 294 -6.45 -2.55 -14.74
C ASN A 294 -6.05 -1.80 -13.46
N LEU A 295 -4.86 -2.06 -12.90
CA LEU A 295 -4.31 -1.28 -11.79
C LEU A 295 -4.08 0.18 -12.21
N PHE A 296 -3.47 0.43 -13.37
CA PHE A 296 -3.28 1.77 -13.90
C PHE A 296 -4.63 2.49 -14.11
N LYS A 297 -5.56 1.88 -14.85
CA LYS A 297 -6.91 2.45 -15.10
C LYS A 297 -7.67 2.79 -13.82
N LYS A 298 -7.48 2.05 -12.73
CA LYS A 298 -8.16 2.29 -11.45
C LYS A 298 -7.57 3.47 -10.66
N ASN A 299 -6.27 3.73 -10.80
CA ASN A 299 -5.54 4.68 -9.95
C ASN A 299 -5.06 5.94 -10.70
N ALA A 300 -5.07 5.95 -12.03
CA ALA A 300 -4.70 7.12 -12.84
C ALA A 300 -5.78 8.23 -12.78
N PRO A 301 -5.38 9.52 -12.83
CA PRO A 301 -6.32 10.64 -12.95
C PRO A 301 -7.23 10.52 -14.19
N LYS A 302 -8.47 11.01 -14.09
CA LYS A 302 -9.44 10.95 -15.20
C LYS A 302 -8.99 11.76 -16.40
N GLU A 303 -8.28 12.85 -16.16
CA GLU A 303 -7.68 13.74 -17.14
C GLU A 303 -6.63 12.98 -17.96
N LEU A 304 -5.74 12.25 -17.29
CA LEU A 304 -4.74 11.38 -17.91
C LEU A 304 -5.38 10.24 -18.71
N LEU A 305 -6.42 9.60 -18.18
CA LEU A 305 -7.14 8.53 -18.89
C LEU A 305 -7.90 9.04 -20.11
N THR A 306 -8.47 10.24 -20.04
CA THR A 306 -9.14 10.91 -21.17
C THR A 306 -8.12 11.25 -22.26
N PHE A 307 -6.95 11.76 -21.85
CA PHE A 307 -5.84 12.10 -22.74
C PHE A 307 -5.25 10.88 -23.46
N LEU A 308 -5.16 9.74 -22.76
CA LEU A 308 -4.69 8.45 -23.30
C LEU A 308 -5.75 7.68 -24.13
N GLY A 309 -6.86 8.32 -24.52
CA GLY A 309 -7.86 7.76 -25.44
C GLY A 309 -9.08 7.09 -24.79
N GLY A 310 -9.23 7.15 -23.46
CA GLY A 310 -10.42 6.65 -22.78
C GLY A 310 -10.56 5.12 -22.75
N ASP A 311 -11.78 4.63 -22.51
CA ASP A 311 -12.00 3.22 -22.14
C ASP A 311 -11.86 2.22 -23.31
N HIS A 312 -11.83 2.72 -24.55
CA HIS A 312 -11.87 1.93 -25.79
C HIS A 312 -10.47 1.49 -26.24
N GLY A 313 -10.07 0.29 -25.81
CA GLY A 313 -8.87 -0.36 -26.31
C GLY A 313 -9.03 -0.89 -27.74
N SER A 314 -8.65 -0.12 -28.74
CA SER A 314 -8.41 -0.58 -30.11
C SER A 314 -7.49 0.38 -30.87
N ASN A 315 -6.33 -0.11 -31.30
CA ASN A 315 -5.32 0.55 -32.14
C ASN A 315 -4.76 1.89 -31.63
N TYR A 316 -3.48 1.88 -31.22
CA TYR A 316 -2.71 3.10 -30.93
C TYR A 316 -2.32 3.85 -32.22
N GLU A 317 -3.30 4.50 -32.84
CA GLU A 317 -3.08 5.63 -33.73
C GLU A 317 -2.94 6.92 -32.90
N ILE A 318 -1.68 7.33 -32.70
CA ILE A 318 -1.16 8.71 -32.80
C ILE A 318 -2.20 9.85 -32.77
N TYR A 319 -2.21 10.83 -31.84
CA TYR A 319 -1.50 11.05 -30.55
C TYR A 319 -2.26 12.18 -29.78
N PRO A 320 -1.82 12.61 -28.57
CA PRO A 320 -1.23 13.97 -28.54
C PRO A 320 0.08 14.09 -27.74
N CYS A 321 1.10 14.71 -28.36
CA CYS A 321 2.20 15.37 -27.67
C CYS A 321 1.99 16.88 -27.85
N ASN A 322 1.25 17.52 -26.94
CA ASN A 322 1.07 18.99 -26.95
C ASN A 322 1.62 19.60 -25.65
N GLU A 323 1.91 20.91 -25.66
CA GLU A 323 2.46 21.60 -24.49
C GLU A 323 1.54 21.51 -23.26
N ALA A 324 0.22 21.41 -23.45
CA ALA A 324 -0.73 21.22 -22.36
C ALA A 324 -0.55 19.88 -21.62
N PHE A 325 -0.12 18.81 -22.31
CA PHE A 325 0.18 17.52 -21.68
C PHE A 325 1.49 17.55 -20.91
N TYR A 326 2.53 18.18 -21.48
CA TYR A 326 3.79 18.39 -20.77
C TYR A 326 3.61 19.30 -19.56
N ALA A 327 2.79 20.35 -19.66
CA ALA A 327 2.38 21.19 -18.55
C ALA A 327 1.63 20.37 -17.48
N PHE A 328 0.60 19.61 -17.88
CA PHE A 328 -0.15 18.73 -16.96
C PHE A 328 0.75 17.74 -16.22
N LEU A 329 1.67 17.05 -16.91
CA LEU A 329 2.58 16.10 -16.26
C LEU A 329 3.56 16.79 -15.30
N LYS A 330 4.06 17.98 -15.67
CA LYS A 330 4.96 18.82 -14.86
C LYS A 330 4.26 19.42 -13.63
N GLU A 331 3.02 19.87 -13.77
CA GLU A 331 2.20 20.41 -12.68
C GLU A 331 1.74 19.33 -11.70
N THR A 332 1.34 18.15 -12.22
CA THR A 332 0.78 17.08 -11.38
C THR A 332 1.84 16.22 -10.67
N GLN A 333 3.12 16.33 -11.05
CA GLN A 333 4.24 15.50 -10.57
C GLN A 333 3.95 14.00 -10.69
N VAL A 334 3.31 13.58 -11.79
CA VAL A 334 2.83 12.20 -11.94
C VAL A 334 3.90 11.24 -12.45
N MET A 335 4.98 11.71 -13.07
CA MET A 335 6.10 10.87 -13.52
C MET A 335 7.42 11.67 -13.55
N ASP A 336 8.56 10.98 -13.44
CA ASP A 336 9.87 11.55 -13.74
C ASP A 336 10.00 11.86 -15.24
N THR A 337 10.50 13.05 -15.57
CA THR A 337 10.50 13.60 -16.94
C THR A 337 11.18 12.69 -17.98
N MET A 338 12.16 11.88 -17.56
CA MET A 338 12.83 10.91 -18.45
C MET A 338 11.96 9.70 -18.79
N GLN A 339 11.21 9.18 -17.81
CA GLN A 339 10.32 8.02 -18.01
C GLN A 339 9.15 8.41 -18.92
N ILE A 340 8.66 9.65 -18.82
CA ILE A 340 7.70 10.26 -19.75
C ILE A 340 8.25 10.25 -21.18
N ALA A 341 9.47 10.76 -21.39
CA ALA A 341 10.07 10.87 -22.71
C ALA A 341 10.27 9.49 -23.36
N PHE A 342 10.75 8.50 -22.60
CA PHE A 342 10.85 7.09 -22.99
C PHE A 342 9.50 6.53 -23.47
N ALA A 343 8.42 6.80 -22.74
CA ALA A 343 7.09 6.27 -23.01
C ALA A 343 6.41 6.85 -24.27
N LEU A 344 6.89 8.01 -24.75
CA LEU A 344 6.34 8.74 -25.91
C LEU A 344 7.14 8.49 -27.22
N CYS A 345 8.06 7.52 -27.22
CA CYS A 345 9.07 7.30 -28.28
C CYS A 345 8.57 6.78 -29.64
N LYS A 346 7.29 6.98 -30.00
CA LYS A 346 6.83 6.90 -31.39
C LYS A 346 6.67 8.29 -32.05
N ASP A 347 6.24 9.29 -31.29
CA ASP A 347 6.08 10.68 -31.77
C ASP A 347 7.05 11.67 -31.13
N LEU A 348 7.82 11.32 -30.08
CA LEU A 348 8.96 12.17 -29.71
C LEU A 348 9.89 12.37 -30.93
N TYR A 349 10.10 11.31 -31.70
CA TYR A 349 10.75 11.34 -33.01
C TYR A 349 10.03 12.24 -34.04
N TYR A 350 8.70 12.22 -34.08
CA TYR A 350 7.87 13.02 -34.99
C TYR A 350 7.82 14.52 -34.62
N SER A 351 7.94 14.87 -33.32
CA SER A 351 7.96 16.26 -32.84
C SER A 351 9.34 16.88 -32.83
N MET A 352 10.40 16.14 -32.46
CA MET A 352 11.79 16.62 -32.52
C MET A 352 12.12 17.12 -33.94
N SER A 353 11.74 16.33 -34.96
CA SER A 353 11.93 16.67 -36.39
C SER A 353 11.24 17.96 -36.89
N LYS A 354 10.51 18.70 -36.04
CA LYS A 354 9.92 20.02 -36.37
C LYS A 354 10.47 21.19 -35.55
N GLU A 355 10.96 20.98 -34.33
CA GLU A 355 11.51 22.05 -33.47
C GLU A 355 12.81 21.59 -32.78
N LEU A 356 13.92 21.66 -33.54
CA LEU A 356 15.27 21.22 -33.15
C LEU A 356 15.64 21.55 -31.68
N LYS A 357 15.41 22.80 -31.26
CA LYS A 357 15.77 23.29 -29.92
C LYS A 357 15.07 22.53 -28.78
N LYS A 358 13.81 22.12 -28.96
CA LYS A 358 13.09 21.34 -27.93
C LYS A 358 13.61 19.90 -27.85
N GLY A 359 14.07 19.34 -28.96
CA GLY A 359 14.74 18.04 -28.99
C GLY A 359 16.11 18.08 -28.32
N GLU A 360 16.90 19.14 -28.56
CA GLU A 360 18.16 19.38 -27.84
C GLU A 360 17.94 19.48 -26.31
N GLU A 361 16.96 20.26 -25.86
CA GLU A 361 16.62 20.40 -24.43
C GLU A 361 16.20 19.05 -23.81
N ALA A 362 15.38 18.27 -24.51
CA ALA A 362 14.92 16.95 -24.05
C ALA A 362 16.06 15.92 -23.97
N LEU A 363 16.92 15.83 -25.00
CA LEU A 363 18.05 14.91 -25.00
C LEU A 363 19.16 15.33 -24.02
N THR A 364 19.37 16.64 -23.81
CA THR A 364 20.28 17.15 -22.79
C THR A 364 19.87 16.69 -21.39
N ALA A 365 18.56 16.68 -21.10
CA ALA A 365 18.04 16.21 -19.82
C ALA A 365 18.32 14.71 -19.57
N LEU A 366 18.44 13.87 -20.61
CA LEU A 366 18.75 12.45 -20.49
C LEU A 366 20.23 12.16 -20.12
N ILE A 367 21.12 13.15 -20.20
CA ILE A 367 22.54 12.96 -19.92
C ILE A 367 22.75 12.79 -18.40
N LYS A 368 23.03 11.56 -17.96
CA LYS A 368 23.41 11.25 -16.57
C LYS A 368 24.88 10.85 -16.50
N ASN A 369 25.68 11.55 -15.69
CA ASN A 369 27.11 11.25 -15.49
C ASN A 369 27.93 11.17 -16.80
N GLY A 370 27.56 11.96 -17.81
CA GLY A 370 28.18 11.93 -19.14
C GLY A 370 27.76 10.74 -20.02
N ILE A 371 26.77 9.96 -19.60
CA ILE A 371 26.15 8.87 -20.37
C ILE A 371 24.83 9.38 -20.95
N LEU A 372 24.66 9.21 -22.26
CA LEU A 372 23.39 9.39 -22.97
C LEU A 372 22.92 8.02 -23.48
N ASP A 373 21.76 7.56 -23.05
CA ASP A 373 21.15 6.32 -23.54
C ASP A 373 19.98 6.64 -24.47
N ILE A 374 20.13 6.27 -25.75
CA ILE A 374 19.12 6.42 -26.81
C ILE A 374 18.56 5.07 -27.26
N THR A 375 18.80 3.99 -26.52
CA THR A 375 18.20 2.66 -26.74
C THR A 375 16.67 2.64 -26.94
N PRO A 376 15.82 3.51 -26.33
CA PRO A 376 14.38 3.51 -26.66
C PRO A 376 14.04 4.11 -28.04
N LEU A 377 14.95 4.88 -28.66
CA LEU A 377 14.62 5.63 -29.87
C LEU A 377 14.58 4.68 -31.09
N HIS A 378 13.57 4.83 -31.95
CA HIS A 378 13.44 4.04 -33.19
C HIS A 378 14.30 4.54 -34.36
N LYS A 379 15.00 5.67 -34.19
CA LYS A 379 16.03 6.19 -35.11
C LYS A 379 16.98 7.12 -34.33
N ILE A 380 18.20 7.27 -34.82
CA ILE A 380 19.16 8.29 -34.37
C ILE A 380 18.57 9.70 -34.70
N PRO A 381 18.43 10.61 -33.71
CA PRO A 381 17.94 11.98 -33.90
C PRO A 381 19.03 12.91 -34.47
N GLU A 382 18.66 13.90 -35.28
CA GLU A 382 19.62 14.87 -35.87
C GLU A 382 20.16 15.85 -34.81
N GLU A 383 19.36 16.12 -33.79
CA GLU A 383 19.66 16.96 -32.63
C GLU A 383 20.92 16.50 -31.88
N LEU A 384 21.23 15.20 -31.94
CA LEU A 384 22.41 14.59 -31.31
C LEU A 384 23.73 15.25 -31.73
N LYS A 385 23.77 15.83 -32.95
CA LYS A 385 24.93 16.54 -33.51
C LYS A 385 25.34 17.79 -32.72
N GLU A 386 24.38 18.50 -32.11
CA GLU A 386 24.64 19.77 -31.42
C GLU A 386 24.79 19.60 -29.89
N LEU A 387 24.43 18.43 -29.36
CA LEU A 387 24.51 18.10 -27.94
C LEU A 387 25.95 18.07 -27.39
N LYS A 388 26.07 18.46 -26.12
CA LYS A 388 27.34 18.53 -25.38
C LYS A 388 27.17 17.94 -23.98
N GLY A 389 28.27 17.62 -23.33
CA GLY A 389 28.27 17.12 -21.94
C GLY A 389 28.13 15.61 -21.78
N PHE A 390 28.04 14.84 -22.87
CA PHE A 390 28.14 13.38 -22.86
C PHE A 390 29.44 12.90 -23.53
N SER A 391 29.96 11.78 -23.03
CA SER A 391 31.15 11.08 -23.54
C SER A 391 30.87 9.59 -23.80
N THR A 392 29.76 9.06 -23.30
CA THR A 392 29.28 7.70 -23.55
C THR A 392 27.92 7.76 -24.23
N LEU A 393 27.77 7.06 -25.36
CA LEU A 393 26.50 6.90 -26.06
C LEU A 393 26.10 5.42 -26.05
N ILE A 394 24.92 5.11 -25.51
CA ILE A 394 24.32 3.78 -25.52
C ILE A 394 23.19 3.75 -26.52
N CYS A 395 23.20 2.79 -27.44
CA CYS A 395 22.32 2.74 -28.59
C CYS A 395 22.04 1.29 -28.98
N ARG A 396 21.14 0.62 -28.25
CA ARG A 396 20.91 -0.83 -28.33
C ARG A 396 19.58 -1.27 -28.96
N ASN A 397 18.89 -0.41 -29.72
CA ASN A 397 17.61 -0.76 -30.32
C ASN A 397 17.78 -1.56 -31.62
N HIS A 398 16.84 -2.45 -31.95
CA HIS A 398 16.68 -2.88 -33.34
C HIS A 398 16.10 -1.75 -34.19
N PHE A 399 16.95 -0.81 -34.63
CA PHE A 399 16.60 0.07 -35.74
C PHE A 399 16.22 -0.81 -36.94
N ASN A 400 15.08 -0.52 -37.58
CA ASN A 400 14.55 -1.37 -38.66
C ASN A 400 15.62 -1.59 -39.75
N LYS A 401 15.75 -2.83 -40.24
CA LYS A 401 16.64 -3.19 -41.37
C LYS A 401 16.43 -2.19 -42.52
N GLY A 402 17.46 -1.39 -42.81
CA GLY A 402 17.41 -0.26 -43.75
C GLY A 402 17.65 1.13 -43.11
N SER A 403 17.73 1.22 -41.79
CA SER A 403 18.11 2.46 -41.09
C SER A 403 19.64 2.63 -41.10
N ALA A 404 20.16 3.54 -41.90
CA ALA A 404 21.59 3.86 -41.91
C ALA A 404 21.99 4.82 -40.78
N PHE A 405 23.20 4.69 -40.26
CA PHE A 405 23.85 5.71 -39.43
C PHE A 405 24.00 7.03 -40.23
N PRO A 406 23.71 8.20 -39.63
CA PRO A 406 23.93 9.49 -40.28
C PRO A 406 25.40 9.76 -40.63
N TYR A 407 25.65 10.48 -41.72
CA TYR A 407 27.01 10.81 -42.17
C TYR A 407 27.83 11.58 -41.13
N TRP A 408 27.17 12.38 -40.28
CA TRP A 408 27.79 13.18 -39.22
C TRP A 408 28.06 12.39 -37.93
N PHE A 409 27.60 11.14 -37.81
CA PHE A 409 27.63 10.38 -36.55
C PHE A 409 29.04 10.21 -35.97
N SER A 410 30.05 10.06 -36.84
CA SER A 410 31.46 9.95 -36.45
C SER A 410 32.08 11.23 -35.87
N GLN A 411 31.38 12.37 -35.98
CA GLN A 411 31.84 13.67 -35.47
C GLN A 411 31.41 13.91 -34.02
N LEU A 412 30.60 13.02 -33.42
CA LEU A 412 30.16 13.13 -32.04
C LEU A 412 31.34 13.08 -31.05
N PRO A 413 31.31 13.85 -29.95
CA PRO A 413 32.43 13.97 -29.00
C PRO A 413 32.58 12.77 -28.05
N ILE A 414 32.23 11.56 -28.50
CA ILE A 414 32.14 10.36 -27.66
C ILE A 414 33.47 9.62 -27.52
N ALA A 415 33.72 9.13 -26.31
CA ALA A 415 34.81 8.23 -25.95
C ALA A 415 34.36 6.76 -25.90
N ARG A 416 33.08 6.50 -25.60
CA ARG A 416 32.47 5.16 -25.59
C ARG A 416 31.20 5.13 -26.44
N LEU A 417 31.09 4.12 -27.29
CA LEU A 417 29.89 3.81 -28.08
C LEU A 417 29.46 2.36 -27.81
N ASP A 418 28.19 2.16 -27.48
CA ASP A 418 27.62 0.84 -27.23
C ASP A 418 26.49 0.54 -28.23
N LEU A 419 26.75 -0.40 -29.14
CA LEU A 419 25.86 -0.83 -30.22
C LEU A 419 25.36 -2.27 -30.01
N TYR A 420 25.34 -2.77 -28.78
CA TYR A 420 24.86 -4.12 -28.49
C TYR A 420 23.40 -4.31 -28.99
N ASP A 421 23.03 -5.51 -29.44
CA ASP A 421 21.69 -5.82 -30.00
C ASP A 421 21.30 -5.10 -31.31
N GLN A 422 22.24 -4.40 -31.96
CA GLN A 422 22.03 -3.83 -33.29
C GLN A 422 22.06 -4.90 -34.40
N GLY A 423 21.37 -4.60 -35.50
CA GLY A 423 21.34 -5.41 -36.73
C GLY A 423 21.65 -4.57 -37.98
N ILE A 424 22.66 -3.69 -37.87
CA ILE A 424 23.09 -2.73 -38.89
C ILE A 424 24.60 -2.83 -39.10
N ASP A 425 25.02 -2.81 -40.36
CA ASP A 425 26.42 -2.72 -40.75
C ASP A 425 27.04 -1.37 -40.40
N LEU A 426 28.30 -1.41 -39.95
CA LEU A 426 29.06 -0.23 -39.57
C LEU A 426 29.57 0.48 -40.82
N PRO A 427 29.17 1.75 -41.06
CA PRO A 427 29.50 2.45 -42.31
C PRO A 427 30.94 2.95 -42.35
N GLU A 428 31.45 3.18 -43.57
CA GLU A 428 32.80 3.66 -43.87
C GLU A 428 33.24 4.92 -43.11
N ASN A 429 32.32 5.83 -42.76
CA ASN A 429 32.66 7.04 -42.00
C ASN A 429 33.08 6.75 -40.54
N PHE A 430 32.88 5.54 -40.00
CA PHE A 430 33.27 5.24 -38.61
C PHE A 430 34.78 5.39 -38.37
N ARG A 431 35.62 5.23 -39.41
CA ARG A 431 37.06 5.53 -39.34
C ARG A 431 37.40 6.97 -38.92
N GLU A 432 36.45 7.90 -39.04
CA GLU A 432 36.64 9.32 -38.72
C GLU A 432 36.50 9.64 -37.23
N PHE A 433 36.08 8.69 -36.39
CA PHE A 433 35.96 8.89 -34.95
C PHE A 433 37.29 9.30 -34.32
N LYS A 434 37.36 10.54 -33.82
CA LYS A 434 38.60 11.11 -33.24
C LYS A 434 38.83 10.68 -31.80
N ASN A 435 37.77 10.52 -31.01
CA ASN A 435 37.84 10.31 -29.56
C ASN A 435 37.44 8.90 -29.10
N LEU A 436 36.94 8.05 -30.00
CA LEU A 436 36.35 6.76 -29.63
C LEU A 436 37.42 5.77 -29.17
N THR A 437 37.47 5.53 -27.86
CA THR A 437 38.41 4.60 -27.22
C THR A 437 37.76 3.25 -26.88
N HIS A 438 36.44 3.22 -26.69
CA HIS A 438 35.68 2.02 -26.32
C HIS A 438 34.51 1.81 -27.29
N LEU A 439 34.45 0.65 -27.95
CA LEU A 439 33.35 0.28 -28.85
C LEU A 439 32.78 -1.08 -28.44
N CYS A 440 31.49 -1.16 -28.13
CA CYS A 440 30.77 -2.43 -28.10
C CYS A 440 30.10 -2.66 -29.45
N LEU A 441 30.45 -3.76 -30.12
CA LEU A 441 29.90 -4.13 -31.43
C LEU A 441 28.47 -4.66 -31.35
N PRO A 442 27.72 -4.57 -32.47
CA PRO A 442 26.47 -5.30 -32.66
C PRO A 442 26.61 -6.81 -32.40
N THR A 443 25.51 -7.42 -31.95
CA THR A 443 25.39 -8.88 -31.81
C THR A 443 24.94 -9.57 -33.10
N TYR A 444 24.54 -8.79 -34.11
CA TYR A 444 24.07 -9.28 -35.40
C TYR A 444 24.79 -8.57 -36.56
N LEU A 445 26.00 -9.05 -36.86
CA LEU A 445 26.87 -8.74 -38.00
C LEU A 445 26.99 -9.95 -38.93
N GLU A 446 27.03 -9.75 -40.24
CA GLU A 446 27.30 -10.84 -41.20
C GLU A 446 28.80 -11.11 -41.37
N ALA A 447 29.65 -10.10 -41.16
CA ALA A 447 31.10 -10.16 -41.26
C ALA A 447 31.77 -9.19 -40.28
N PHE A 448 33.07 -9.36 -40.02
CA PHE A 448 33.80 -8.44 -39.15
C PHE A 448 33.93 -7.06 -39.81
N PRO A 449 33.61 -5.96 -39.10
CA PRO A 449 33.55 -4.62 -39.67
C PRO A 449 34.97 -4.03 -39.83
N SER A 450 35.64 -4.35 -40.92
CA SER A 450 37.03 -3.92 -41.17
C SER A 450 37.26 -2.41 -41.08
N VAL A 451 36.22 -1.58 -41.28
CA VAL A 451 36.24 -0.13 -41.02
C VAL A 451 36.74 0.24 -39.62
N ILE A 452 36.43 -0.56 -38.57
CA ILE A 452 36.84 -0.23 -37.20
C ILE A 452 38.35 -0.30 -37.02
N THR A 453 39.06 -1.06 -37.87
CA THR A 453 40.54 -1.16 -37.84
C THR A 453 41.22 0.18 -38.13
N GLN A 454 40.52 1.08 -38.83
CA GLN A 454 41.03 2.39 -39.22
C GLN A 454 40.77 3.46 -38.14
N ILE A 455 40.07 3.13 -37.04
CA ILE A 455 39.78 4.08 -35.95
C ILE A 455 41.06 4.33 -35.13
N PRO A 456 41.66 5.53 -35.19
CA PRO A 456 43.03 5.76 -34.73
C PRO A 456 43.15 5.86 -33.20
N THR A 457 42.05 5.73 -32.45
CA THR A 457 41.99 5.88 -30.99
C THR A 457 41.36 4.69 -30.27
N LEU A 458 40.96 3.63 -30.98
CA LEU A 458 40.27 2.49 -30.37
C LEU A 458 41.24 1.67 -29.49
N GLU A 459 40.95 1.64 -28.18
CA GLU A 459 41.76 0.93 -27.17
C GLU A 459 41.04 -0.29 -26.59
N VAL A 460 39.70 -0.28 -26.58
CA VAL A 460 38.86 -1.34 -26.02
C VAL A 460 37.77 -1.72 -27.03
N LEU A 461 37.75 -3.01 -27.39
CA LEU A 461 36.71 -3.59 -28.24
C LEU A 461 35.91 -4.60 -27.42
N GLU A 462 34.62 -4.34 -27.24
CA GLU A 462 33.67 -5.29 -26.67
C GLU A 462 32.90 -5.94 -27.84
N MET A 463 32.81 -7.27 -27.90
CA MET A 463 32.17 -7.94 -29.03
C MET A 463 31.51 -9.26 -28.65
N SER A 464 30.42 -9.59 -29.35
CA SER A 464 29.87 -10.94 -29.38
C SER A 464 30.55 -11.74 -30.48
N MET A 465 31.00 -12.95 -30.18
CA MET A 465 31.64 -13.84 -31.15
C MET A 465 30.74 -15.02 -31.56
N THR A 466 29.44 -14.89 -31.31
CA THR A 466 28.39 -15.88 -31.63
C THR A 466 28.15 -16.04 -33.14
N GLN A 467 28.86 -15.27 -33.96
CA GLN A 467 28.62 -15.10 -35.40
C GLN A 467 29.85 -15.33 -36.27
N PHE A 468 31.04 -15.43 -35.67
CA PHE A 468 32.29 -15.62 -36.40
C PHE A 468 32.82 -17.02 -36.10
N GLU A 469 33.00 -17.84 -37.14
CA GLU A 469 33.51 -19.21 -36.98
C GLU A 469 34.92 -19.24 -36.37
N ARG A 470 35.70 -18.16 -36.58
CA ARG A 470 37.10 -17.95 -36.18
C ARG A 470 37.32 -16.49 -35.76
N VAL A 471 38.47 -16.21 -35.15
CA VAL A 471 38.93 -14.84 -34.89
C VAL A 471 39.21 -14.12 -36.23
N PRO A 472 38.63 -12.94 -36.48
CA PRO A 472 38.95 -12.12 -37.65
C PRO A 472 40.40 -11.65 -37.66
N GLU A 473 41.13 -11.87 -38.75
CA GLU A 473 42.54 -11.48 -38.89
C GLU A 473 42.73 -9.96 -38.87
N GLU A 474 41.70 -9.23 -39.27
CA GLU A 474 41.63 -7.77 -39.29
C GLU A 474 41.83 -7.14 -37.90
N ILE A 475 41.53 -7.85 -36.81
CA ILE A 475 41.76 -7.38 -35.43
C ILE A 475 43.24 -7.01 -35.21
N LYS A 476 44.17 -7.67 -35.90
CA LYS A 476 45.60 -7.39 -35.84
C LYS A 476 45.98 -5.97 -36.31
N ALA A 477 45.16 -5.34 -37.15
CA ALA A 477 45.38 -3.98 -37.64
C ALA A 477 45.05 -2.90 -36.59
N LEU A 478 44.34 -3.23 -35.51
CA LEU A 478 43.99 -2.31 -34.41
C LEU A 478 45.21 -1.99 -33.52
N SER A 479 46.15 -1.19 -34.05
CA SER A 479 47.46 -0.91 -33.44
C SER A 479 47.46 -0.36 -32.00
N LYS A 480 46.36 0.26 -31.54
CA LYS A 480 46.21 0.79 -30.17
C LYS A 480 45.39 -0.12 -29.23
N LEU A 481 44.90 -1.27 -29.69
CA LEU A 481 44.01 -2.11 -28.90
C LEU A 481 44.73 -2.68 -27.66
N ARG A 482 44.23 -2.31 -26.49
CA ARG A 482 44.72 -2.74 -25.17
C ARG A 482 43.84 -3.81 -24.55
N LYS A 483 42.55 -3.85 -24.90
CA LYS A 483 41.59 -4.76 -24.28
C LYS A 483 40.55 -5.26 -25.27
N ILE A 484 40.24 -6.56 -25.19
CA ILE A 484 39.06 -7.16 -25.80
C ILE A 484 38.18 -7.73 -24.69
N MET A 485 36.88 -7.45 -24.79
CA MET A 485 35.85 -7.90 -23.87
C MET A 485 34.87 -8.79 -24.61
N VAL A 486 34.72 -10.04 -24.18
CA VAL A 486 33.86 -11.03 -24.84
C VAL A 486 32.71 -11.41 -23.89
N PHE A 487 31.49 -11.36 -24.40
CA PHE A 487 30.26 -11.76 -23.71
C PHE A 487 29.87 -13.22 -24.07
N ARG A 488 28.92 -13.83 -23.34
CA ARG A 488 28.29 -15.12 -23.72
C ARG A 488 27.93 -15.08 -25.22
N GLU A 489 28.27 -16.07 -26.06
CA GLU A 489 28.12 -17.53 -25.86
C GLU A 489 29.41 -18.33 -26.18
N TRP A 490 30.52 -18.09 -25.47
CA TRP A 490 31.85 -18.61 -25.85
C TRP A 490 32.54 -19.52 -24.82
N ASP A 491 31.75 -20.21 -24.00
CA ASP A 491 32.26 -21.01 -22.88
C ASP A 491 33.17 -22.17 -23.32
N ASP A 492 32.97 -22.73 -24.52
CA ASP A 492 33.78 -23.84 -25.05
C ASP A 492 35.04 -23.40 -25.84
N LYS A 493 35.09 -22.15 -26.34
CA LYS A 493 36.18 -21.66 -27.23
C LYS A 493 37.09 -20.58 -26.65
N PHE A 494 36.76 -20.02 -25.48
CA PHE A 494 37.51 -18.90 -24.90
C PHE A 494 39.00 -19.22 -24.65
N GLU A 495 39.32 -20.43 -24.17
CA GLU A 495 40.71 -20.83 -23.88
C GLU A 495 41.51 -21.11 -25.17
N GLU A 496 40.91 -21.71 -26.20
CA GLU A 496 41.55 -21.89 -27.53
C GLU A 496 42.06 -20.57 -28.11
N ILE A 497 41.31 -19.48 -27.89
CA ILE A 497 41.58 -18.17 -28.49
C ILE A 497 42.53 -17.32 -27.64
N LYS A 498 42.57 -17.60 -26.34
CA LYS A 498 43.61 -17.14 -25.43
C LYS A 498 44.96 -17.82 -25.73
N GLU A 499 44.98 -19.03 -26.29
CA GLU A 499 46.18 -19.68 -26.84
C GLU A 499 46.59 -19.08 -28.20
N GLN A 500 45.64 -18.92 -29.14
CA GLN A 500 45.85 -18.25 -30.45
C GLN A 500 46.21 -16.74 -30.33
N LYS A 501 46.23 -16.20 -29.10
CA LYS A 501 46.44 -14.78 -28.80
C LYS A 501 47.66 -14.15 -29.51
N LYS A 502 48.74 -14.92 -29.69
CA LYS A 502 50.00 -14.42 -30.27
C LYS A 502 49.93 -14.14 -31.77
N ASP A 503 49.03 -14.82 -32.49
CA ASP A 503 49.02 -14.83 -33.95
C ASP A 503 48.06 -13.77 -34.52
N PHE A 504 46.91 -13.55 -33.86
CA PHE A 504 45.80 -12.73 -34.36
C PHE A 504 45.63 -11.36 -33.65
N PHE A 505 46.25 -11.12 -32.49
CA PHE A 505 46.01 -9.91 -31.70
C PHE A 505 47.28 -9.05 -31.51
N PRO A 506 47.15 -7.73 -31.30
CA PRO A 506 48.27 -6.87 -30.93
C PRO A 506 48.97 -7.33 -29.65
N THR A 507 50.31 -7.24 -29.60
CA THR A 507 51.16 -7.83 -28.55
C THR A 507 50.82 -7.38 -27.12
N ASN A 508 50.25 -6.17 -26.98
CA ASN A 508 49.88 -5.55 -25.71
C ASN A 508 48.37 -5.65 -25.38
N CYS A 509 47.59 -6.37 -26.19
CA CYS A 509 46.16 -6.54 -25.97
C CYS A 509 45.88 -7.57 -24.86
N ASN A 510 44.93 -7.30 -23.96
CA ASN A 510 44.44 -8.24 -22.97
C ASN A 510 43.03 -8.73 -23.32
N ILE A 511 42.78 -10.03 -23.24
CA ILE A 511 41.47 -10.62 -23.55
C ILE A 511 40.81 -10.96 -22.22
N THR A 512 39.63 -10.39 -21.96
CA THR A 512 38.90 -10.57 -20.70
C THR A 512 37.49 -11.06 -20.97
N ARG A 513 37.08 -12.13 -20.27
CA ARG A 513 35.70 -12.58 -20.20
C ARG A 513 34.89 -11.61 -19.34
N VAL A 514 33.69 -11.23 -19.78
CA VAL A 514 32.78 -10.42 -18.97
C VAL A 514 31.73 -11.31 -18.33
N GLU A 515 31.82 -11.50 -17.02
CA GLU A 515 30.71 -12.07 -16.25
C GLU A 515 29.58 -11.05 -16.18
N ASN A 516 28.37 -11.43 -16.60
CA ASN A 516 27.18 -10.58 -16.54
C ASN A 516 26.84 -10.24 -15.07
N LYS A 517 27.34 -9.12 -14.58
CA LYS A 517 26.94 -8.50 -13.31
C LYS A 517 26.19 -7.17 -13.46
N TYR A 518 26.25 -6.55 -14.65
CA TYR A 518 25.58 -5.28 -14.94
C TYR A 518 25.07 -5.28 -16.39
N ARG A 519 23.77 -5.55 -16.55
CA ARG A 519 22.95 -5.25 -17.72
C ARG A 519 21.57 -4.84 -17.24
#